data_AF-A0A8T2BVY1-F1
#
_entry.id   AF-A0A8T2BVY1-F1
#
_cell.length_a   1.000
_cell.length_b   1.000
_cell.length_c   1.000
_cell.angle_alpha   90.00
_cell.angle_beta   90.00
_cell.angle_gamma   90.00
#
_symmetry.space_group_name_H-M   'P 1'
#
loop_
_entity.id
_entity.type
_entity.pdbx_description
1 polymer ?
#
loop_
_entity_poly.entity_id
_entity_poly.type
_entity_poly.pdbx_seq_one_letter_code
_entity_poly.pdbx_strand_id
1 'polypeptide(L)'
;MEEEAAREVVIDNDLKKKIKETVKKILKRSSLLEITEIKAREEASAELDLDLSRDPYNLIVGEAVDTFIEKAIMTIETEMGKLHTQIVDDVDGEGTEKTTKTTTKKKKKKKTKKKVEEAESSAA
;
A
#
# COMPACT_ATOMS: atom_id res chain seq x y z
N MET A 1 -17.73 -34.85 -21.59
CA MET A 1 -17.58 -33.41 -21.94
C MET A 1 -17.54 -32.70 -20.60
N GLU A 2 -16.62 -31.76 -20.41
CA GLU A 2 -16.06 -31.28 -19.12
C GLU A 2 -14.98 -32.19 -18.54
N GLU A 3 -13.75 -32.00 -19.00
CA GLU A 3 -12.66 -31.83 -18.07
C GLU A 3 -11.77 -30.74 -18.67
N GLU A 4 -11.88 -29.58 -18.04
CA GLU A 4 -11.15 -28.36 -18.32
C GLU A 4 -9.67 -28.66 -18.10
N ALA A 5 -9.01 -29.10 -19.18
CA ALA A 5 -7.57 -29.28 -19.20
C ALA A 5 -6.95 -27.91 -18.95
N ALA A 6 -6.67 -27.65 -17.67
CA ALA A 6 -5.78 -26.62 -17.19
C ALA A 6 -4.52 -26.70 -18.05
N ARG A 7 -4.46 -25.87 -19.09
CA ARG A 7 -3.27 -25.69 -19.88
C ARG A 7 -2.31 -25.01 -18.93
N GLU A 8 -1.49 -25.82 -18.27
CA GLU A 8 -0.31 -25.39 -17.55
C GLU A 8 0.64 -24.81 -18.61
N VAL A 9 0.33 -23.60 -19.08
CA VAL A 9 1.25 -22.84 -19.92
C VAL A 9 2.36 -22.45 -18.96
N VAL A 10 3.46 -23.19 -19.04
CA VAL A 10 4.68 -22.96 -18.27
C VAL A 10 5.24 -21.60 -18.69
N ILE A 11 4.73 -20.54 -18.07
CA ILE A 11 5.27 -19.20 -18.19
C ILE A 11 6.45 -19.15 -17.24
N ASP A 12 7.58 -18.71 -17.75
CA ASP A 12 8.77 -18.48 -16.95
C ASP A 12 8.44 -17.56 -15.76
N ASN A 13 8.83 -17.96 -14.55
CA ASN A 13 8.56 -17.15 -13.36
C ASN A 13 9.21 -15.76 -13.46
N ASP A 14 10.36 -15.68 -14.14
CA ASP A 14 11.05 -14.42 -14.40
C ASP A 14 10.25 -13.52 -15.35
N LEU A 15 9.70 -14.10 -16.43
CA LEU A 15 8.84 -13.40 -17.38
C LEU A 15 7.55 -12.91 -16.71
N LYS A 16 6.90 -13.76 -15.91
CA LYS A 16 5.71 -13.39 -15.12
C LYS A 16 6.00 -12.20 -14.21
N LYS A 17 7.14 -12.23 -13.51
CA LYS A 17 7.57 -11.12 -12.63
C LYS A 17 7.82 -9.85 -13.43
N LYS A 18 8.49 -9.95 -14.58
CA LYS A 18 8.80 -8.81 -15.46
C LYS A 18 7.54 -8.13 -16.00
N ILE A 19 6.53 -8.91 -16.40
CA ILE A 19 5.22 -8.40 -16.82
C ILE A 19 4.57 -7.63 -15.67
N LYS A 20 4.46 -8.25 -14.48
CA LYS A 20 3.87 -7.59 -13.30
C LYS A 20 4.57 -6.29 -12.92
N GLU A 21 5.91 -6.29 -12.93
CA GLU A 21 6.69 -5.09 -12.60
C GLU A 21 6.49 -3.96 -13.61
N THR A 22 6.41 -4.29 -14.90
CA THR A 22 6.21 -3.31 -15.98
C THR A 22 4.82 -2.69 -15.89
N VAL A 23 3.77 -3.52 -15.77
CA VAL A 23 2.39 -3.07 -15.56
C VAL A 23 2.30 -2.18 -14.33
N LYS A 24 2.91 -2.57 -13.20
CA LYS A 24 2.92 -1.76 -11.98
C LYS A 24 3.65 -0.42 -12.15
N LYS A 25 4.70 -0.33 -12.97
CA LYS A 25 5.38 0.93 -13.27
C LYS A 25 4.49 1.86 -14.08
N ILE A 26 3.80 1.33 -15.09
CA ILE A 26 2.83 2.08 -15.90
C ILE A 26 1.70 2.61 -15.03
N LEU A 27 1.08 1.74 -14.22
CA LEU A 27 0.00 2.12 -13.30
C LEU A 27 0.41 3.16 -12.23
N LYS A 28 1.70 3.28 -11.92
CA LYS A 28 2.22 4.30 -11.00
C LYS A 28 2.53 5.62 -11.69
N ARG A 29 2.97 5.57 -12.95
CA ARG A 29 3.26 6.77 -13.75
C ARG A 29 1.96 7.45 -14.18
N SER A 30 0.95 6.65 -14.46
CA SER A 30 -0.38 7.09 -14.86
C SER A 30 -1.30 7.19 -13.64
N SER A 31 -2.31 8.07 -13.71
CA SER A 31 -3.35 8.10 -12.70
C SER A 31 -4.25 6.85 -12.81
N LEU A 32 -4.63 6.26 -11.67
CA LEU A 32 -5.63 5.19 -11.58
C LEU A 32 -6.97 5.54 -12.25
N LEU A 33 -7.27 6.83 -12.41
CA LEU A 33 -8.48 7.32 -13.06
C LEU A 33 -8.37 7.35 -14.60
N GLU A 34 -7.15 7.39 -15.13
CA GLU A 34 -6.89 7.61 -16.57
C GLU A 34 -6.46 6.33 -17.30
N ILE A 35 -5.84 5.39 -16.57
CA ILE A 35 -5.35 4.11 -17.08
C ILE A 35 -6.41 3.02 -16.87
N THR A 36 -6.73 2.28 -17.93
CA THR A 36 -7.55 1.06 -17.87
C THR A 36 -6.67 -0.16 -18.05
N GLU A 37 -7.15 -1.35 -17.72
CA GLU A 37 -6.43 -2.62 -17.98
C GLU A 37 -5.96 -2.71 -19.44
N ILE A 38 -6.82 -2.36 -20.39
CA ILE A 38 -6.51 -2.39 -21.83
C ILE A 38 -5.31 -1.48 -22.14
N LYS A 39 -5.32 -0.23 -21.66
CA LYS A 39 -4.20 0.69 -21.88
C LYS A 39 -2.93 0.22 -21.19
N ALA A 40 -3.03 -0.26 -19.95
CA ALA A 40 -1.89 -0.80 -19.22
C ALA A 40 -1.27 -2.00 -19.94
N ARG A 41 -2.10 -2.84 -20.56
CA ARG A 41 -1.68 -3.97 -21.39
C ARG A 41 -0.99 -3.51 -22.67
N GLU A 42 -1.57 -2.56 -23.40
CA GLU A 42 -0.96 -2.04 -24.63
C GLU A 42 0.40 -1.39 -24.37
N GLU A 43 0.50 -0.57 -23.33
CA GLU A 43 1.75 0.10 -22.98
C GLU A 43 2.81 -0.88 -22.44
N ALA A 44 2.40 -1.87 -21.64
CA ALA A 44 3.30 -2.92 -21.19
C ALA A 44 3.74 -3.83 -22.35
N SER A 45 2.87 -4.05 -23.34
CA SER A 45 3.21 -4.82 -24.54
C SER A 45 4.26 -4.08 -25.37
N ALA A 46 4.12 -2.76 -25.50
CA ALA A 46 5.11 -1.92 -26.17
C ALA A 46 6.46 -1.86 -25.42
N GLU A 47 6.45 -1.78 -24.09
CA GLU A 47 7.70 -1.71 -23.30
C GLU A 47 8.42 -3.07 -23.22
N LEU A 48 7.70 -4.19 -23.31
CA LEU A 48 8.27 -5.54 -23.27
C LEU A 48 8.51 -6.16 -24.65
N ASP A 49 8.08 -5.50 -25.73
CA ASP A 49 8.07 -6.03 -27.09
C ASP A 49 7.40 -7.42 -27.16
N LEU A 50 6.30 -7.58 -26.40
CA LEU A 50 5.58 -8.84 -26.24
C LEU A 50 4.07 -8.60 -26.30
N ASP A 51 3.33 -9.40 -27.08
CA ASP A 51 1.87 -9.31 -27.12
C ASP A 51 1.24 -9.88 -25.84
N LEU A 52 0.83 -8.99 -24.92
CA LEU A 52 0.18 -9.37 -23.67
C LEU A 52 -1.34 -9.58 -23.82
N SER A 53 -1.89 -9.39 -25.02
CA SER A 53 -3.32 -9.56 -25.33
C SER A 53 -3.78 -11.01 -25.30
N ARG A 54 -2.84 -11.96 -25.40
CA ARG A 54 -3.13 -13.40 -25.43
C ARG A 54 -3.05 -14.02 -24.05
N ASP A 55 -3.90 -15.00 -23.81
CA ASP A 55 -3.69 -15.95 -22.72
C ASP A 55 -2.36 -16.70 -22.93
N PRO A 56 -1.57 -16.89 -21.87
CA PRO A 56 -1.87 -16.64 -20.45
C PRO A 56 -1.42 -15.26 -19.92
N TYR A 57 -0.85 -14.40 -20.77
CA TYR A 57 -0.28 -13.12 -20.36
C TYR A 57 -1.34 -12.12 -19.91
N ASN A 58 -2.51 -12.13 -20.58
CA ASN A 58 -3.63 -11.27 -20.22
C ASN A 58 -4.07 -11.47 -18.76
N LEU A 59 -4.10 -12.72 -18.29
CA LEU A 59 -4.42 -13.05 -16.89
C LEU A 59 -3.40 -12.48 -15.91
N ILE A 60 -2.11 -12.49 -16.28
CA ILE A 60 -1.04 -11.91 -15.44
C ILE A 60 -1.20 -10.39 -15.34
N VAL A 61 -1.57 -9.73 -16.44
CA VAL A 61 -1.80 -8.29 -16.48
C VAL A 61 -3.02 -7.94 -15.62
N GLY A 62 -4.14 -8.64 -15.78
CA GLY A 62 -5.34 -8.46 -14.96
C GLY A 62 -5.04 -8.61 -13.47
N GLU A 63 -4.39 -9.71 -13.07
CA GLU A 63 -3.98 -9.92 -11.67
C GLU A 63 -3.10 -8.79 -11.12
N ALA A 64 -2.19 -8.25 -11.94
CA ALA A 64 -1.32 -7.15 -11.55
C ALA A 64 -2.08 -5.83 -11.35
N VAL A 65 -3.07 -5.55 -12.21
CA VAL A 65 -3.93 -4.37 -12.14
C VAL A 65 -4.86 -4.46 -10.93
N ASP A 66 -5.56 -5.57 -10.73
CA ASP A 66 -6.44 -5.80 -9.57
C ASP A 66 -5.67 -5.64 -8.26
N THR A 67 -4.53 -6.33 -8.12
CA THR A 67 -3.69 -6.23 -6.92
C THR A 67 -3.24 -4.78 -6.64
N PHE A 68 -3.07 -3.98 -7.70
CA PHE A 68 -2.69 -2.58 -7.55
C PHE A 68 -3.87 -1.71 -7.08
N ILE A 69 -5.06 -1.93 -7.63
CA ILE A 69 -6.28 -1.22 -7.23
C ILE A 69 -6.65 -1.56 -5.78
N GLU A 70 -6.65 -2.84 -5.40
CA GLU A 70 -6.92 -3.27 -4.02
C GLU A 70 -5.97 -2.61 -3.02
N LYS A 71 -4.67 -2.55 -3.34
CA LYS A 71 -3.69 -1.87 -2.49
C LYS A 71 -3.95 -0.37 -2.39
N ALA A 72 -4.35 0.27 -3.48
CA ALA A 72 -4.69 1.69 -3.46
C ALA A 72 -5.90 1.96 -2.56
N ILE A 73 -6.96 1.15 -2.68
CA ILE A 73 -8.16 1.25 -1.82
C ILE A 73 -7.78 1.06 -0.36
N MET A 74 -7.07 -0.02 -0.02
CA MET A 74 -6.68 -0.31 1.36
C MET A 74 -5.78 0.77 1.97
N THR A 75 -4.91 1.39 1.16
CA THR A 75 -4.08 2.53 1.59
C THR A 75 -4.94 3.73 1.90
N ILE A 76 -5.88 4.08 1.01
CA ILE A 76 -6.81 5.20 1.18
C ILE A 76 -7.67 4.99 2.43
N GLU A 77 -8.24 3.80 2.63
CA GLU A 77 -9.05 3.48 3.81
C GLU A 77 -8.25 3.64 5.11
N THR A 78 -6.99 3.18 5.11
CA THR A 78 -6.09 3.31 6.26
C THR A 78 -5.74 4.76 6.55
N GLU A 79 -5.45 5.57 5.53
CA GLU A 79 -5.14 7.00 5.69
C GLU A 79 -6.37 7.81 6.11
N MET A 80 -7.55 7.54 5.54
CA MET A 80 -8.79 8.18 5.96
C MET A 80 -9.17 7.83 7.40
N GLY A 81 -8.96 6.58 7.82
CA GLY A 81 -9.14 6.18 9.21
C GLY A 81 -8.23 6.96 10.17
N LYS A 82 -6.97 7.20 9.79
CA LYS A 82 -6.02 8.01 10.58
C LYS A 82 -6.41 9.48 10.65
N LEU A 83 -6.82 10.07 9.53
CA LEU A 83 -7.29 11.46 9.49
C LEU A 83 -8.55 11.64 10.36
N HIS A 84 -9.48 10.69 10.32
CA HIS A 84 -10.67 10.72 11.18
C HIS A 84 -10.30 10.71 12.66
N THR A 85 -9.37 9.84 13.09
CA THR A 85 -8.91 9.83 14.49
C THR A 85 -8.26 11.15 14.91
N GLN A 86 -7.42 11.76 14.06
CA GLN A 86 -6.73 13.00 14.37
C GLN A 86 -7.68 14.19 14.54
N ILE A 87 -8.77 14.25 13.75
CA ILE A 87 -9.78 15.31 13.87
C ILE A 87 -10.56 15.19 15.19
N VAL A 88 -10.87 13.98 15.65
CA VAL A 88 -11.59 13.78 16.93
C VAL A 88 -10.71 14.21 18.12
N ASP A 89 -9.40 13.96 18.07
CA ASP A 89 -8.48 14.38 19.14
C ASP A 89 -8.26 15.91 19.19
N ASP A 90 -8.42 16.65 18.08
CA ASP A 90 -8.27 18.12 18.05
C ASP A 90 -9.55 18.89 18.42
N VAL A 91 -10.73 18.27 18.24
CA VAL A 91 -12.04 18.87 18.61
C VAL A 91 -12.38 18.67 20.10
N ASP A 92 -11.79 17.70 20.80
CA ASP A 92 -11.98 17.49 22.24
C ASP A 92 -11.06 18.38 23.10
N GLY A 93 -11.10 19.69 22.80
CA GLY A 93 -10.65 20.76 23.67
C GLY A 93 -11.71 21.22 24.69
N GLU A 94 -12.84 20.51 24.81
CA GLU A 94 -13.83 20.75 25.87
C GLU A 94 -14.52 19.45 26.31
N GLY A 95 -13.91 18.84 27.34
CA GLY A 95 -14.52 18.00 28.36
C GLY A 95 -15.65 17.06 27.98
N THR A 96 -15.33 15.81 27.68
CA THR A 96 -16.18 14.69 28.14
C THR A 96 -15.36 13.56 28.75
N GLU A 97 -15.76 13.21 29.97
CA GLU A 97 -15.13 12.24 30.85
C GLU A 97 -14.93 10.87 30.18
N LYS A 98 -13.69 10.55 29.80
CA LYS A 98 -13.29 9.19 29.43
C LYS A 98 -13.47 8.27 30.64
N THR A 99 -14.57 7.53 30.66
CA THR A 99 -14.76 6.32 31.48
C THR A 99 -13.82 5.22 30.96
N THR A 100 -12.55 5.31 31.32
CA THR A 100 -11.59 4.21 31.12
C THR A 100 -11.88 3.10 32.12
N LYS A 101 -12.39 1.97 31.62
CA LYS A 101 -12.48 0.71 32.35
C LYS A 101 -11.10 0.33 32.88
N THR A 102 -11.08 0.08 34.18
CA THR A 102 -9.97 -0.38 35.00
C THR A 102 -9.47 -1.76 34.57
N THR A 103 -8.20 -1.84 34.14
CA THR A 103 -7.39 -3.05 34.31
C THR A 103 -6.25 -2.73 35.28
N THR A 104 -6.35 -3.36 36.45
CA THR A 104 -5.48 -3.16 37.60
C THR A 104 -4.15 -3.92 37.49
N LYS A 105 -3.08 -3.23 37.91
CA LYS A 105 -1.88 -3.71 38.65
C LYS A 105 -0.88 -4.58 37.86
N LYS A 106 0.37 -4.14 37.65
CA LYS A 106 1.54 -4.06 38.60
C LYS A 106 2.74 -3.67 37.70
N LYS A 107 3.83 -2.97 38.07
CA LYS A 107 4.51 -2.71 39.35
C LYS A 107 5.64 -1.68 39.11
N LYS A 108 5.88 -0.84 40.12
CA LYS A 108 7.20 -0.39 40.66
C LYS A 108 7.94 0.82 40.04
N LYS A 109 7.66 1.99 40.65
CA LYS A 109 8.58 3.04 41.16
C LYS A 109 10.11 2.80 40.98
N LYS A 110 10.83 3.83 40.47
CA LYS A 110 11.86 4.65 41.19
C LYS A 110 12.34 5.79 40.26
N LYS A 111 11.80 7.02 40.37
CA LYS A 111 12.23 8.19 41.17
C LYS A 111 13.55 8.88 40.73
N THR A 112 13.39 10.15 40.29
CA THR A 112 14.24 11.36 40.55
C THR A 112 15.63 11.43 39.88
N LYS A 113 16.17 12.57 39.40
CA LYS A 113 15.84 14.01 39.42
C LYS A 113 16.82 14.73 38.46
N LYS A 114 16.34 15.71 37.67
CA LYS A 114 16.86 17.08 37.46
C LYS A 114 18.37 17.35 37.34
N LYS A 115 18.77 18.06 36.26
CA LYS A 115 19.42 19.42 36.19
C LYS A 115 20.10 19.53 34.80
N VAL A 116 19.62 20.33 33.83
CA VAL A 116 19.73 21.80 33.65
C VAL A 116 21.16 22.27 33.35
N GLU A 117 21.28 23.08 32.28
CA GLU A 117 22.37 24.01 31.89
C GLU A 117 23.66 23.37 31.31
N GLU A 118 24.36 23.91 30.31
CA GLU A 118 24.27 25.16 29.54
C GLU A 118 25.18 25.04 28.28
N ALA A 119 24.98 25.99 27.37
CA ALA A 119 25.84 26.57 26.32
C ALA A 119 27.26 26.03 25.99
N GLU A 120 27.53 25.91 24.68
CA GLU A 120 28.47 26.75 23.88
C GLU A 120 28.62 26.08 22.49
N SER A 121 28.22 26.68 21.35
CA SER A 121 28.93 27.74 20.61
C SER A 121 30.42 27.39 20.44
N SER A 122 30.93 26.99 19.28
CA SER A 122 31.51 27.87 18.25
C SER A 122 32.20 26.94 17.23
N ALA A 123 31.93 27.01 15.92
CA ALA A 123 32.62 27.86 14.95
C ALA A 123 34.16 27.85 15.08
N ALA A 124 34.80 27.04 14.23
CA ALA A 124 36.12 27.28 13.61
C ALA A 124 36.29 26.33 12.41
#